data_AF-A0A2M9P5D7-F1
#
_entry.id   AF-A0A2M9P5D7-F1
#
_cell.length_a   1.000
_cell.length_b   1.000
_cell.length_c   1.000
_cell.angle_alpha   90.00
_cell.angle_beta   90.00
_cell.angle_gamma   90.00
#
_symmetry.space_group_name_H-M   'P 1'
#
loop_
_entity.id
_entity.type
_entity.pdbx_description
1 polymer ?
#
loop_
_entity_poly.entity_id
_entity_poly.type
_entity_poly.pdbx_seq_one_letter_code
_entity_poly.pdbx_strand_id
1 'polypeptide(L)'
;NRLFLRAAVAMGPAGILAILAGWFTTEIGRQPWVVYNVMRTADAVSGHSALTMSVTLGAFVVMYFAVFGVGVSYMLKLVARGPDVEGDEPAAEDYTPG
;
A
#
# COMPACT_ATOMS: atom_id res chain seq x y z
N ASN A 1 -11.25 25.40 10.83
CA ASN A 1 -11.92 24.08 10.81
C ASN A 1 -10.92 22.94 11.09
N ARG A 2 -10.45 22.80 12.34
CA ARG A 2 -9.33 21.88 12.69
C ARG A 2 -9.75 20.40 12.74
N LEU A 3 -11.02 20.13 13.04
CA LEU A 3 -11.57 18.78 13.05
C LEU A 3 -11.56 18.17 11.64
N PHE A 4 -11.98 18.95 10.64
CA PHE A 4 -11.99 18.54 9.24
C PHE A 4 -10.59 18.14 8.75
N LEU A 5 -9.56 18.93 9.04
CA LEU A 5 -8.18 18.61 8.64
C LEU A 5 -7.65 17.33 9.30
N ARG A 6 -7.97 17.11 10.58
CA ARG A 6 -7.60 15.86 11.28
C ARG A 6 -8.32 14.64 10.70
N ALA A 7 -9.61 14.79 10.39
CA ALA A 7 -10.37 13.73 9.73
C ALA A 7 -9.80 13.40 8.34
N ALA A 8 -9.44 14.41 7.56
CA ALA A 8 -8.81 14.21 6.25
C ALA A 8 -7.49 13.42 6.34
N VAL A 9 -6.63 13.74 7.33
CA VAL A 9 -5.39 12.99 7.57
C VAL A 9 -5.67 11.54 8.01
N ALA A 10 -6.64 11.34 8.92
CA ALA A 10 -7.03 10.02 9.39
C ALA A 10 -7.62 9.13 8.27
N MET A 11 -8.16 9.73 7.20
CA MET A 11 -8.69 9.01 6.03
C MET A 11 -7.61 8.53 5.05
N GLY A 12 -6.33 8.87 5.26
CA GLY A 12 -5.21 8.40 4.43
C GLY A 12 -5.23 6.88 4.11
N PRO A 13 -5.40 5.97 5.09
CA PRO A 13 -5.45 4.53 4.83
C PRO A 13 -6.80 4.04 4.25
N ALA A 14 -7.85 4.86 4.25
CA ALA A 14 -9.20 4.40 3.88
C ALA A 14 -9.30 3.92 2.42
N GLY A 15 -8.54 4.53 1.50
CA GLY A 15 -8.49 4.10 0.10
C GLY A 15 -7.97 2.67 -0.07
N ILE A 16 -6.89 2.31 0.65
CA ILE A 16 -6.32 0.95 0.62
C ILE A 16 -7.33 -0.05 1.20
N LEU A 17 -7.97 0.30 2.32
CA LEU A 17 -9.00 -0.55 2.93
C LEU A 17 -10.18 -0.79 1.98
N ALA A 18 -10.64 0.25 1.27
CA ALA A 18 -11.73 0.11 0.30
C ALA A 18 -11.36 -0.80 -0.87
N ILE A 19 -10.13 -0.69 -1.40
CA ILE A 19 -9.62 -1.56 -2.46
C ILE A 19 -9.57 -3.02 -2.00
N LEU A 20 -9.01 -3.27 -0.80
CA LEU A 20 -8.93 -4.62 -0.24
C LEU A 20 -10.31 -5.23 0.03
N ALA A 21 -11.24 -4.43 0.56
CA ALA A 21 -12.61 -4.88 0.79
C ALA A 21 -13.32 -5.25 -0.52
N GLY A 22 -13.13 -4.45 -1.58
CA GLY A 22 -13.64 -4.75 -2.92
C GLY A 22 -13.12 -6.08 -3.45
N TRP A 23 -11.80 -6.28 -3.40
CA TRP A 23 -11.15 -7.53 -3.79
C TRP A 23 -11.63 -8.73 -2.98
N PHE A 24 -11.76 -8.58 -1.66
CA PHE A 24 -12.25 -9.65 -0.79
C PHE A 24 -13.68 -10.05 -1.15
N THR A 25 -14.53 -9.07 -1.42
CA THR A 25 -15.94 -9.30 -1.79
C THR A 25 -16.04 -10.08 -3.09
N THR A 26 -15.26 -9.73 -4.12
CA THR A 26 -15.28 -10.43 -5.41
C THR A 26 -14.65 -11.82 -5.33
N GLU A 27 -13.56 -11.98 -4.57
CA GLU A 27 -12.84 -13.25 -4.44
C GLU A 27 -13.57 -14.28 -3.59
N ILE A 28 -14.18 -13.85 -2.50
CA ILE A 28 -14.95 -14.76 -1.64
C ILE A 28 -16.35 -14.96 -2.17
N GLY A 29 -16.93 -13.95 -2.83
CA GLY A 29 -18.24 -14.07 -3.47
C GLY A 29 -18.32 -15.17 -4.53
N ARG A 30 -17.19 -15.60 -5.11
CA ARG A 30 -17.13 -16.72 -6.06
C ARG A 30 -16.83 -18.08 -5.43
N GLN A 31 -16.46 -18.15 -4.16
CA GLN A 31 -16.31 -19.45 -3.47
C GLN A 31 -17.65 -20.20 -3.47
N PRO A 32 -17.68 -21.53 -3.71
CA PRO A 32 -16.57 -22.50 -3.73
C PRO A 32 -15.95 -22.74 -5.13
N TRP A 33 -16.14 -21.85 -6.09
CA TRP A 33 -15.73 -22.05 -7.48
C TRP A 33 -14.47 -21.25 -7.82
N VAL A 34 -13.52 -21.89 -8.51
CA VAL A 34 -12.44 -21.19 -9.22
C VAL A 34 -12.98 -20.72 -10.56
N VAL A 35 -13.66 -21.62 -11.27
CA VAL A 35 -14.41 -21.36 -12.50
C VAL A 35 -15.80 -21.94 -12.31
N TYR A 36 -16.83 -21.09 -12.42
CA TYR A 36 -18.23 -21.47 -12.18
C TYR A 36 -18.64 -22.71 -12.98
N ASN A 37 -19.22 -23.70 -12.30
CA ASN A 37 -19.66 -24.97 -12.87
C ASN A 37 -18.58 -25.80 -13.60
N VAL A 38 -17.30 -25.41 -13.52
CA VAL A 38 -16.19 -26.12 -14.18
C VAL A 38 -15.21 -26.67 -13.16
N MET A 39 -14.78 -25.87 -12.18
CA MET A 39 -13.73 -26.26 -11.23
C MET A 39 -13.98 -25.68 -9.84
N ARG A 40 -13.97 -26.55 -8.82
CA ARG A 40 -14.06 -26.15 -7.41
C ARG A 40 -12.70 -25.80 -6.84
N THR A 41 -12.71 -24.98 -5.81
CA THR A 41 -11.48 -24.52 -5.13
C THR A 41 -10.73 -25.65 -4.43
N ALA A 42 -11.45 -26.67 -3.94
CA ALA A 42 -10.85 -27.86 -3.34
C ALA A 42 -10.06 -28.70 -4.37
N ASP A 43 -10.54 -28.78 -5.61
CA ASP A 43 -9.93 -29.62 -6.66
C ASP A 43 -8.70 -28.95 -7.31
N ALA A 44 -8.52 -27.65 -7.07
CA ALA A 44 -7.41 -26.86 -7.62
C ALA A 44 -6.13 -26.92 -6.77
N VAL A 45 -6.15 -27.56 -5.60
CA VAL A 45 -4.99 -27.64 -4.71
C VAL A 45 -3.97 -28.66 -5.22
N SER A 46 -2.72 -28.22 -5.42
CA SER A 46 -1.63 -29.11 -5.85
C SER A 46 -1.12 -29.99 -4.70
N GLY A 47 -0.78 -31.25 -4.99
CA GLY A 47 -0.32 -32.25 -4.02
C GLY A 47 1.10 -32.07 -3.45
N HIS A 48 1.52 -30.83 -3.20
CA HIS A 48 2.80 -30.56 -2.53
C HIS A 48 2.71 -30.84 -1.03
N SER A 49 3.85 -31.13 -0.38
CA SER A 49 3.86 -31.33 1.07
C SER A 49 3.38 -30.05 1.79
N ALA A 50 2.51 -30.21 2.79
CA ALA A 50 2.00 -29.09 3.59
C ALA A 50 3.13 -28.29 4.27
N LEU A 51 4.26 -28.96 4.57
CA LEU A 51 5.45 -28.34 5.11
C LEU A 51 6.08 -27.37 4.10
N THR A 52 6.29 -27.80 2.85
CA THR A 52 6.90 -26.94 1.82
C THR A 52 6.04 -25.71 1.55
N MET A 53 4.71 -25.88 1.46
CA MET A 53 3.79 -24.76 1.22
C MET A 53 3.77 -23.75 2.38
N SER A 54 3.77 -24.23 3.63
CA SER A 54 3.75 -23.34 4.79
C SER A 54 5.07 -22.58 4.96
N VAL A 55 6.21 -23.23 4.71
CA VAL A 55 7.53 -22.58 4.74
C VAL A 55 7.65 -21.50 3.67
N THR A 56 7.25 -21.78 2.42
CA THR A 56 7.32 -20.78 1.35
C THR A 56 6.34 -19.63 1.58
N LEU A 57 5.12 -19.90 2.03
CA LEU A 57 4.16 -18.87 2.42
C LEU A 57 4.72 -17.98 3.53
N GLY A 58 5.31 -18.58 4.58
CA GLY A 58 5.97 -17.86 5.65
C GLY A 58 7.11 -16.96 5.16
N ALA A 59 7.94 -17.47 4.25
CA ALA A 59 9.02 -16.69 3.62
C ALA A 59 8.47 -15.49 2.83
N PHE A 60 7.40 -15.67 2.05
CA PHE A 60 6.74 -14.58 1.34
C PHE A 60 6.17 -13.53 2.29
N VAL A 61 5.51 -13.96 3.37
CA VAL A 61 4.97 -13.06 4.40
C VAL A 61 6.08 -12.20 5.00
N VAL A 62 7.17 -12.81 5.46
CA VAL A 62 8.33 -12.09 6.05
C VAL A 62 8.92 -11.09 5.05
N MET A 63 9.10 -11.52 3.80
CA MET A 63 9.64 -10.65 2.75
C MET A 63 8.73 -9.44 2.47
N TYR A 64 7.41 -9.65 2.39
CA TYR A 64 6.46 -8.56 2.17
C TYR A 64 6.47 -7.58 3.35
N PHE A 65 6.46 -8.07 4.59
CA PHE A 65 6.58 -7.20 5.76
C PHE A 65 7.86 -6.37 5.76
N ALA A 66 8.99 -6.96 5.37
CA ALA A 66 10.25 -6.24 5.26
C ALA A 66 10.20 -5.13 4.19
N VAL A 67 9.79 -5.48 2.96
CA VAL A 67 9.75 -4.53 1.83
C VAL A 67 8.75 -3.41 2.07
N PHE A 68 7.50 -3.75 2.42
CA PHE A 68 6.47 -2.74 2.66
C PHE A 68 6.74 -1.94 3.94
N GLY A 69 7.28 -2.56 4.99
CA GLY A 69 7.65 -1.85 6.22
C GLY A 69 8.74 -0.81 5.99
N VAL A 70 9.81 -1.18 5.27
CA VAL A 70 10.87 -0.24 4.90
C VAL A 70 10.34 0.84 3.95
N GLY A 71 9.59 0.47 2.91
CA GLY A 71 9.05 1.42 1.94
C GLY A 71 8.08 2.44 2.55
N VAL A 72 7.12 1.99 3.35
CA VAL A 72 6.16 2.87 4.03
C VAL A 72 6.86 3.76 5.04
N SER A 73 7.78 3.22 5.84
CA SER A 73 8.51 4.05 6.81
C SER A 73 9.41 5.09 6.13
N TYR A 74 10.03 4.75 5.00
CA TYR A 74 10.81 5.69 4.20
C TYR A 74 9.93 6.80 3.61
N MET A 75 8.79 6.44 3.00
CA MET A 75 7.82 7.39 2.47
C MET A 75 7.30 8.35 3.55
N LEU A 76 6.92 7.83 4.72
CA LEU A 76 6.47 8.65 5.83
C LEU A 76 7.57 9.58 6.35
N LYS A 77 8.82 9.11 6.41
CA LYS A 77 9.98 9.95 6.74
C LYS A 77 10.19 11.07 5.72
N LEU A 78 10.04 10.78 4.43
CA LEU A 78 10.20 11.77 3.36
C LEU A 78 9.10 12.83 3.42
N VAL A 79 7.84 12.41 3.59
CA VAL A 79 6.71 13.33 3.78
C VAL A 79 6.89 14.20 5.03
N ALA A 80 7.44 13.64 6.12
CA ALA A 80 7.68 14.37 7.36
C ALA A 80 8.83 15.39 7.27
N ARG A 81 9.80 15.20 6.38
CA ARG A 81 10.90 16.17 6.16
C ARG A 81 10.41 17.47 5.50
N GLY A 82 9.34 17.40 4.71
CA GLY A 82 8.86 18.55 3.92
C GLY A 82 9.76 18.83 2.71
N PRO A 83 9.29 19.63 1.73
CA PRO A 83 10.08 20.04 0.58
C PRO A 83 11.24 20.96 1.01
N ASP A 84 12.44 20.73 0.47
CA ASP A 84 13.59 21.62 0.67
C ASP A 84 13.28 22.98 0.04
N VAL A 85 13.19 24.01 0.89
CA VAL A 85 12.94 25.41 0.47
C VAL A 85 14.26 26.04 0.05
N GLU A 86 14.95 25.44 -0.91
CA GLU A 86 16.26 25.92 -1.36
C GLU A 86 16.19 26.13 -2.88
N GLY A 87 15.53 27.24 -3.24
CA GLY A 87 15.31 27.62 -4.64
C GLY A 87 14.50 28.90 -4.85
N ASP A 88 14.36 29.75 -3.84
CA ASP A 88 13.58 30.99 -3.92
C ASP A 88 14.35 32.17 -3.29
N GLU A 89 15.66 32.25 -3.57
CA GLU A 89 16.35 33.54 -3.48
C GLU A 89 16.02 34.31 -4.76
N PRO A 90 15.14 35.33 -4.73
CA PRO A 90 15.02 36.22 -5.87
C PRO A 90 16.40 36.86 -6.05
N ALA A 91 17.02 36.63 -7.21
CA ALA A 91 18.24 37.32 -7.59
C ALA A 91 18.01 38.81 -7.31
N ALA A 92 18.75 39.37 -6.37
CA ALA A 92 18.68 40.78 -6.03
C ALA A 92 18.99 41.55 -7.32
N GLU A 93 17.94 42.05 -7.96
CA GLU A 93 18.06 42.88 -9.14
C GLU A 93 18.74 44.17 -8.67
N ASP A 94 20.00 44.31 -9.07
CA ASP A 94 20.87 45.41 -8.73
C ASP A 94 20.29 46.71 -9.32
N TYR A 95 19.47 47.41 -8.54
CA TYR A 95 18.89 48.69 -8.92
C TYR A 95 19.92 49.80 -8.73
N THR A 96 20.54 50.24 -9.83
CA THR A 96 21.29 51.51 -9.90
C THR A 96 20.38 52.63 -10.43
N PRO A 97 19.98 53.61 -9.61
CA PRO A 97 19.35 54.83 -10.12
C PRO A 97 20.39 55.73 -10.78
N GLY A 98 20.12 56.11 -12.03
CA GLY A 98 20.86 57.14 -12.78
C GLY A 98 20.37 58.55 -12.52
#